data_AF-A0A9R1VRD6-F1
#
_entry.id   AF-A0A9R1VRD6-F1
#
_cell.length_a   1.000
_cell.length_b   1.000
_cell.length_c   1.000
_cell.angle_alpha   90.00
_cell.angle_beta   90.00
_cell.angle_gamma   90.00
#
_symmetry.space_group_name_H-M   'P 1'
#
loop_
_entity.id
_entity.type
_entity.pdbx_description
1 polymer ?
#
loop_
_entity_poly.entity_id
_entity_poly.type
_entity_poly.pdbx_seq_one_letter_code
_entity_poly.pdbx_strand_id
1 'polypeptide(L)'
;MVPSPNSPKSPCFPDCLNWLMDNQLDDGSWGLLPHRSPFIKDTLSSTLACVLALKRWNVGKDQINKGMWLHVYVLLCTPRIQIMKQSNLVAGLHYIESNFASANDKSQVSPFGFDIIFPGMLEYAKDLNIKLPLNQTDLSVMLHERALELRRYVCRLL
;
A
#
# COMPACT_ATOMS: atom_id res chain seq x y z
N MET A 1 -2.02 -9.89 1.16
CA MET A 1 -1.11 -9.91 2.33
C MET A 1 -1.38 -11.17 3.14
N VAL A 2 -0.34 -11.86 3.62
CA VAL A 2 -0.48 -13.20 4.21
C VAL A 2 -0.40 -13.13 5.75
N PRO A 3 -1.47 -13.49 6.48
CA PRO A 3 -1.44 -13.58 7.94
C PRO A 3 -0.68 -14.80 8.42
N SER A 4 -0.09 -14.70 9.61
CA SER A 4 0.48 -15.85 10.31
C SER A 4 -0.62 -16.87 10.64
N PRO A 5 -0.38 -18.18 10.48
CA PRO A 5 -1.30 -19.23 10.90
C PRO A 5 -1.67 -19.16 12.39
N ASN A 6 -0.74 -18.66 13.22
CA ASN A 6 -0.89 -18.62 14.67
C ASN A 6 -1.50 -17.31 15.18
N SER A 7 -1.50 -16.25 14.36
CA SER A 7 -2.04 -14.94 14.74
C SER A 7 -2.46 -14.15 13.50
N PRO A 8 -3.77 -14.07 13.20
CA PRO A 8 -4.32 -13.35 12.03
C PRO A 8 -4.02 -11.85 11.99
N LYS A 9 -3.57 -11.29 13.12
CA LYS A 9 -3.15 -9.89 13.26
C LYS A 9 -1.66 -9.67 13.00
N SER A 10 -0.89 -10.73 12.79
CA SER A 10 0.55 -10.68 12.53
C SER A 10 0.89 -11.17 11.12
N PRO A 11 1.95 -10.63 10.50
CA PRO A 11 2.39 -11.06 9.18
C PRO A 11 3.01 -12.47 9.23
N CYS A 12 2.81 -13.26 8.18
CA CYS A 12 3.52 -14.54 8.03
C CYS A 12 5.02 -14.35 7.77
N PHE A 13 5.40 -13.27 7.10
CA PHE A 13 6.78 -12.93 6.74
C PHE A 13 7.16 -11.54 7.29
N PRO A 14 7.58 -11.46 8.56
CA PRO A 14 7.90 -10.18 9.21
C PRO A 14 9.12 -9.47 8.59
N ASP A 15 10.09 -10.22 8.08
CA ASP A 15 11.32 -9.65 7.49
C ASP A 15 11.03 -8.82 6.22
N CYS A 16 9.98 -9.17 5.47
CA CYS A 16 9.53 -8.37 4.34
C CYS A 16 9.06 -6.98 4.76
N LEU A 17 8.48 -6.83 5.95
CA LEU A 17 8.09 -5.50 6.45
C LEU A 17 9.30 -4.70 6.91
N ASN A 18 10.33 -5.36 7.46
CA ASN A 18 11.58 -4.69 7.78
C ASN A 18 12.23 -4.15 6.51
N TRP A 19 12.31 -4.98 5.47
CA TRP A 19 12.80 -4.54 4.16
C TRP A 19 12.01 -3.35 3.62
N LEU A 20 10.67 -3.36 3.71
CA LEU A 20 9.84 -2.23 3.29
C LEU A 20 10.19 -0.94 4.03
N MET A 21 10.43 -1.00 5.34
CA MET A 21 10.80 0.18 6.13
C MET A 21 12.16 0.74 5.72
N ASP A 22 13.11 -0.13 5.39
CA ASP A 22 14.49 0.24 5.10
C ASP A 22 14.73 0.67 3.64
N ASN A 23 13.76 0.43 2.74
CA ASN A 23 13.91 0.64 1.29
C ASN A 23 12.90 1.64 0.72
N GLN A 24 12.33 2.52 1.56
CA GLN A 24 11.60 3.68 1.06
C GLN A 24 12.57 4.70 0.44
N LEU A 25 12.19 5.29 -0.69
CA LEU A 25 12.96 6.34 -1.35
C LEU A 25 12.77 7.69 -0.64
N ASP A 26 13.69 8.62 -0.89
CA ASP A 26 13.70 9.94 -0.25
C ASP A 26 12.44 10.77 -0.57
N ASP A 27 11.80 10.51 -1.71
CA ASP A 27 10.54 11.16 -2.12
C ASP A 27 9.29 10.51 -1.48
N GLY A 28 9.47 9.46 -0.67
CA GLY A 28 8.41 8.71 -0.02
C GLY A 28 7.86 7.55 -0.85
N SER A 29 8.32 7.34 -2.09
CA SER A 29 7.86 6.24 -2.92
C SER A 29 8.57 4.91 -2.63
N TRP A 30 7.97 3.83 -3.12
CA TRP A 30 8.64 2.55 -3.35
C TRP A 30 8.59 2.25 -4.84
N GLY A 31 9.70 1.77 -5.41
CA GLY A 31 9.79 1.47 -6.83
C GLY A 31 11.24 1.28 -7.29
N LEU A 32 11.42 0.74 -8.50
CA LEU A 32 12.75 0.44 -9.04
C LEU A 32 13.44 1.66 -9.68
N LEU A 33 12.68 2.70 -10.03
CA LEU A 33 13.17 3.83 -10.84
C LEU A 33 12.56 5.17 -10.38
N PRO A 34 13.09 5.79 -9.31
CA PRO A 34 12.76 7.17 -8.99
C PRO A 34 13.04 8.06 -10.19
N HIS A 35 12.06 8.90 -10.55
CA HIS A 35 12.15 9.93 -11.60
C HIS A 35 12.29 9.49 -13.06
N ARG A 36 11.96 8.24 -13.43
CA ARG A 36 11.73 7.92 -14.85
C ARG A 36 10.27 8.11 -15.24
N SER A 37 10.03 9.19 -15.99
CA SER A 37 8.73 9.71 -16.41
C SER A 37 7.70 8.75 -17.02
N PRO A 38 8.02 7.59 -17.64
CA PRO A 38 6.96 6.73 -18.20
C PRO A 38 6.39 5.68 -17.23
N PHE A 39 7.00 5.48 -16.06
CA PHE A 39 6.64 4.38 -15.13
C PHE A 39 6.02 4.87 -13.82
N ILE A 40 5.41 6.06 -13.80
CA ILE A 40 4.81 6.61 -12.58
C ILE A 40 3.69 5.69 -12.05
N LYS A 41 2.95 5.01 -12.92
CA LYS A 41 1.90 4.05 -12.54
C LYS A 41 2.44 2.82 -11.79
N ASP A 42 3.64 2.35 -12.15
CA ASP A 42 4.33 1.28 -11.41
C ASP A 42 4.71 1.75 -10.01
N THR A 43 5.32 2.95 -9.92
CA THR A 43 5.72 3.55 -8.65
C THR A 43 4.52 3.85 -7.76
N LEU A 44 3.42 4.37 -8.31
CA LEU A 44 2.16 4.56 -7.59
C LEU A 44 1.62 3.23 -7.04
N SER A 45 1.62 2.18 -7.86
CA SER A 45 1.11 0.86 -7.46
C SER A 45 1.95 0.24 -6.34
N SER A 46 3.27 0.26 -6.49
CA SER A 46 4.18 -0.28 -5.49
C SER A 46 4.16 0.54 -4.20
N THR A 47 4.15 1.87 -4.29
CA THR A 47 4.00 2.76 -3.12
C THR A 47 2.71 2.48 -2.37
N LEU A 48 1.56 2.40 -3.07
CA LEU A 48 0.28 2.11 -2.44
C LEU A 48 0.28 0.71 -1.79
N ALA A 49 0.83 -0.31 -2.46
CA ALA A 49 0.95 -1.65 -1.89
C ALA A 49 1.77 -1.65 -0.58
N CYS A 50 2.86 -0.89 -0.52
CA CYS A 50 3.72 -0.75 0.66
C CYS A 50 3.00 -0.02 1.80
N VAL A 51 2.33 1.10 1.50
CA VAL A 51 1.48 1.85 2.45
C VAL A 51 0.40 0.94 3.05
N LEU A 52 -0.30 0.17 2.21
CA LEU A 52 -1.33 -0.77 2.65
C LEU A 52 -0.73 -1.85 3.56
N ALA A 53 0.44 -2.40 3.21
CA ALA A 53 1.10 -3.43 4.00
C ALA A 53 1.53 -2.92 5.38
N LEU A 54 2.18 -1.75 5.41
CA LEU A 54 2.59 -1.09 6.65
C LEU A 54 1.37 -0.79 7.52
N LYS A 55 0.27 -0.28 6.94
CA LYS A 55 -0.97 -0.05 7.69
C LYS A 55 -1.55 -1.35 8.24
N ARG A 56 -1.77 -2.36 7.39
CA ARG A 56 -2.47 -3.62 7.74
C ARG A 56 -1.82 -4.34 8.92
N TRP A 57 -0.50 -4.33 8.99
CA TRP A 57 0.26 -5.01 10.05
C TRP A 57 0.59 -4.10 11.25
N ASN A 58 0.30 -2.81 11.16
CA ASN A 58 0.43 -1.85 12.27
C ASN A 58 -0.88 -1.67 13.08
N VAL A 59 -2.00 -2.27 12.66
CA VAL A 59 -3.32 -2.21 13.35
C VAL A 59 -3.41 -3.14 14.58
N GLY A 60 -2.36 -3.92 14.89
CA GLY A 60 -2.39 -4.95 15.94
C GLY A 60 -1.96 -4.54 17.35
N LYS A 61 -1.55 -3.29 17.60
CA LYS A 61 -0.94 -2.91 18.90
C LYS A 61 -1.92 -2.83 20.09
N ASP A 62 -3.22 -2.76 19.87
CA ASP A 62 -4.20 -2.66 20.97
C ASP A 62 -4.48 -4.00 21.68
N GLN A 63 -3.85 -5.11 21.29
CA GLN A 63 -4.12 -6.43 21.87
C GLN A 63 -2.89 -7.15 22.45
N ILE A 64 -1.69 -6.52 22.46
CA ILE A 64 -0.48 -7.15 23.02
C ILE A 64 -0.04 -6.48 24.34
N ASN A 65 -1.00 -6.33 25.26
CA ASN A 65 -0.75 -6.01 26.67
C ASN A 65 -1.06 -7.18 27.62
N LYS A 66 -1.25 -8.41 27.10
CA LYS A 66 -1.50 -9.59 27.94
C LYS A 66 -0.70 -10.79 27.44
N GLY A 67 0.53 -10.96 27.95
CA GLY A 67 1.24 -12.24 27.93
C GLY A 67 2.68 -12.17 27.44
N MET A 68 3.62 -12.08 28.40
CA MET A 68 5.01 -12.53 28.38
C MET A 68 5.69 -12.79 27.02
N TRP A 69 6.72 -12.00 26.66
CA TRP A 69 7.93 -12.45 25.93
C TRP A 69 9.07 -11.41 26.08
N LEU A 70 9.73 -11.37 27.25
CA LEU A 70 10.63 -10.30 27.67
C LEU A 70 12.02 -10.25 26.99
N HIS A 71 12.41 -11.22 26.15
CA HIS A 71 13.75 -11.21 25.53
C HIS A 71 13.78 -10.89 24.03
N VAL A 72 12.64 -10.87 23.33
CA VAL A 72 12.54 -10.40 21.93
C VAL A 72 11.88 -9.02 21.83
N TYR A 73 11.13 -8.63 22.87
CA TYR A 73 10.34 -7.40 22.92
C TYR A 73 11.17 -6.10 22.84
N VAL A 74 12.40 -6.10 23.32
CA VAL A 74 13.21 -4.88 23.38
C VAL A 74 13.58 -4.39 21.97
N LEU A 75 13.72 -5.28 20.99
CA LEU A 75 14.07 -4.87 19.62
C LEU A 75 12.86 -4.41 18.81
N LEU A 76 11.67 -5.00 18.98
CA LEU A 76 10.48 -4.67 18.17
C LEU A 76 9.59 -3.56 18.78
N CYS A 77 9.78 -3.22 20.05
CA CYS A 77 9.05 -2.14 20.76
C CYS A 77 9.91 -0.91 21.07
N THR A 78 11.06 -0.70 20.41
CA THR A 78 11.75 0.59 20.54
C THR A 78 10.86 1.71 19.95
N PRO A 79 10.73 2.88 20.62
CA PRO A 79 10.02 4.03 20.08
C PRO A 79 10.50 4.42 18.69
N ARG A 80 11.80 4.24 18.38
CA ARG A 80 12.41 4.53 17.08
C ARG A 80 11.77 3.76 15.92
N ILE A 81 11.52 2.46 16.06
CA ILE A 81 10.92 1.67 14.97
C ILE A 81 9.46 2.07 14.74
N GLN A 82 8.72 2.38 15.81
CA GLN A 82 7.33 2.84 15.66
C GLN A 82 7.24 4.22 14.99
N ILE A 83 8.19 5.12 15.31
CA ILE A 83 8.30 6.44 14.68
C ILE A 83 8.62 6.29 13.20
N MET A 84 9.59 5.43 12.84
CA MET A 84 9.94 5.16 11.44
C MET A 84 8.77 4.55 10.64
N LYS A 85 7.97 3.67 11.24
CA LYS A 85 6.76 3.13 10.59
C LYS A 85 5.74 4.23 10.24
N GLN A 86 5.51 5.17 11.15
CA GLN A 86 4.55 6.23 10.95
C GLN A 86 5.07 7.28 9.96
N SER A 87 6.35 7.63 9.99
CA SER A 87 6.95 8.54 9.01
C SER A 87 6.86 7.97 7.60
N ASN A 88 7.14 6.67 7.45
CA ASN A 88 7.13 6.04 6.13
C ASN A 88 5.72 5.97 5.54
N LEU A 89 4.73 5.69 6.38
CA LEU A 89 3.31 5.74 5.98
C LEU A 89 2.91 7.14 5.48
N VAL A 90 3.28 8.18 6.22
CA VAL A 90 2.93 9.57 5.86
C VAL A 90 3.62 10.00 4.57
N ALA A 91 4.93 9.72 4.43
CA ALA A 91 5.68 10.04 3.23
C ALA A 91 5.11 9.33 1.97
N GLY A 92 4.74 8.05 2.10
CA GLY A 92 4.11 7.29 1.00
C GLY A 92 2.75 7.85 0.60
N LEU A 93 1.92 8.26 1.57
CA LEU A 93 0.64 8.90 1.27
C LEU A 93 0.82 10.24 0.56
N HIS A 94 1.78 11.05 1.00
CA HIS A 94 2.11 12.33 0.37
C HIS A 94 2.61 12.15 -1.07
N TYR A 95 3.42 11.12 -1.33
CA TYR A 95 3.84 10.78 -2.69
C TYR A 95 2.64 10.43 -3.57
N ILE A 96 1.74 9.58 -3.09
CA ILE A 96 0.52 9.18 -3.82
C ILE A 96 -0.32 10.41 -4.16
N GLU A 97 -0.56 11.30 -3.19
CA GLU A 97 -1.28 12.56 -3.38
C GLU A 97 -0.67 13.39 -4.51
N SER A 98 0.64 13.61 -4.43
CA SER A 98 1.38 14.49 -5.34
C SER A 98 1.41 13.97 -6.77
N ASN A 99 1.29 12.64 -6.95
CA ASN A 99 1.44 11.99 -8.26
C ASN A 99 0.15 11.38 -8.79
N PHE A 100 -0.97 11.46 -8.05
CA PHE A 100 -2.19 10.72 -8.38
C PHE A 100 -2.76 11.05 -9.76
N ALA A 101 -2.63 12.30 -10.21
CA ALA A 101 -3.08 12.71 -11.55
C ALA A 101 -2.49 11.84 -12.68
N SER A 102 -1.27 11.32 -12.48
CA SER A 102 -0.59 10.42 -13.43
C SER A 102 -1.26 9.05 -13.55
N ALA A 103 -2.09 8.65 -12.59
CA ALA A 103 -2.83 7.39 -12.64
C ALA A 103 -3.87 7.39 -13.78
N ASN A 104 -4.46 8.55 -14.08
CA ASN A 104 -5.46 8.71 -15.14
C ASN A 104 -4.86 9.22 -16.46
N ASP A 105 -3.55 9.52 -16.48
CA ASP A 105 -2.87 9.97 -17.68
C ASP A 105 -2.69 8.79 -18.65
N LYS A 106 -3.31 8.89 -19.83
CA LYS A 106 -3.23 7.87 -20.90
C LYS A 106 -1.89 7.87 -21.62
N SER A 107 -1.09 8.94 -21.49
CA SER A 107 0.25 9.01 -22.06
C SER A 107 1.27 8.22 -21.24
N GLN A 108 0.98 7.95 -19.97
CA GLN A 108 1.78 7.11 -19.09
C GLN A 108 1.62 5.64 -19.42
N VAL A 109 2.73 4.90 -19.44
CA VAL A 109 2.71 3.45 -19.64
C VAL A 109 1.99 2.81 -18.46
N SER A 110 0.91 2.10 -18.74
CA SER A 110 0.19 1.31 -17.73
C SER A 110 0.85 -0.07 -17.61
N PRO A 111 1.27 -0.49 -16.40
CA PRO A 111 1.66 -1.86 -16.20
C PRO A 111 0.47 -2.81 -16.36
N PHE A 112 0.76 -4.08 -16.61
CA PHE A 112 -0.28 -5.08 -16.80
C PHE A 112 -1.21 -5.16 -15.59
N GLY A 113 -2.52 -5.06 -15.84
CA GLY A 113 -3.55 -5.12 -14.81
C GLY A 113 -3.67 -3.86 -13.96
N PHE A 114 -2.98 -2.76 -14.27
CA PHE A 114 -3.08 -1.50 -13.51
C PHE A 114 -4.52 -1.06 -13.29
N ASP A 115 -5.32 -1.03 -14.36
CA ASP A 115 -6.71 -0.58 -14.35
C ASP A 115 -7.66 -1.48 -13.52
N ILE A 116 -7.17 -2.65 -13.07
CA ILE A 116 -7.89 -3.56 -12.19
C ILE A 116 -7.31 -3.56 -10.78
N ILE A 117 -5.98 -3.67 -10.67
CA ILE A 117 -5.27 -3.85 -9.41
C ILE A 117 -5.23 -2.54 -8.64
N PHE A 118 -4.87 -1.43 -9.28
CA PHE A 118 -4.68 -0.15 -8.60
C PHE A 118 -6.00 0.40 -8.01
N PRO A 119 -7.12 0.46 -8.75
CA PRO A 119 -8.40 0.86 -8.15
C PRO A 119 -8.86 -0.11 -7.04
N GLY A 120 -8.61 -1.41 -7.18
CA GLY A 120 -8.89 -2.40 -6.12
C GLY A 120 -8.07 -2.16 -4.85
N MET A 121 -6.82 -1.71 -4.98
CA MET A 121 -6.00 -1.31 -3.83
C MET A 121 -6.53 -0.04 -3.14
N LEU A 122 -7.04 0.92 -3.91
CA LEU A 122 -7.67 2.13 -3.35
C LEU A 122 -8.95 1.80 -2.58
N GLU A 123 -9.76 0.87 -3.08
CA GLU A 123 -10.91 0.33 -2.37
C GLU A 123 -10.49 -0.34 -1.05
N TYR A 124 -9.47 -1.19 -1.10
CA TYR A 124 -8.92 -1.84 0.10
C TYR A 124 -8.36 -0.85 1.13
N ALA A 125 -7.80 0.28 0.68
CA ALA A 125 -7.32 1.33 1.57
C ALA A 125 -8.44 1.92 2.43
N LYS A 126 -9.65 2.05 1.87
CA LYS A 126 -10.84 2.50 2.60
C LYS A 126 -11.20 1.52 3.72
N ASP A 127 -11.19 0.22 3.41
CA ASP A 127 -11.47 -0.83 4.41
C ASP A 127 -10.45 -0.80 5.57
N LEU A 128 -9.22 -0.36 5.31
CA LEU A 128 -8.17 -0.17 6.31
C LEU A 128 -8.23 1.19 7.04
N ASN A 129 -9.26 2.00 6.81
CA ASN A 129 -9.42 3.35 7.36
C ASN A 129 -8.21 4.25 7.07
N ILE A 130 -7.59 4.09 5.90
CA ILE A 130 -6.58 5.04 5.41
C ILE A 130 -7.34 6.21 4.79
N LYS A 131 -7.05 7.42 5.28
CA LYS A 131 -7.50 8.65 4.63
C LYS A 131 -6.61 8.88 3.41
N LEU A 132 -7.05 8.37 2.27
CA LEU A 132 -6.41 8.67 1.00
C LEU A 132 -6.69 10.14 0.66
N PRO A 133 -5.66 10.94 0.34
CA PRO A 133 -5.83 12.34 -0.03
C PRO A 133 -6.25 12.46 -1.50
N LEU A 134 -7.39 11.85 -1.83
CA LEU A 134 -7.91 11.77 -3.19
C LEU A 134 -9.32 12.34 -3.22
N ASN A 135 -9.67 13.00 -4.32
CA ASN A 135 -11.05 13.44 -4.52
C ASN A 135 -11.96 12.22 -4.68
N GLN A 136 -13.16 12.27 -4.10
CA GLN A 136 -14.14 11.20 -4.21
C GLN A 136 -14.55 10.93 -5.65
N THR A 137 -14.60 11.98 -6.49
CA THR A 137 -14.93 11.87 -7.91
C THR A 137 -13.91 11.01 -8.64
N ASP A 138 -12.61 11.29 -8.51
CA ASP A 138 -11.57 10.56 -9.25
C ASP A 138 -11.56 9.08 -8.87
N LEU A 139 -11.70 8.79 -7.57
CA LEU A 139 -11.80 7.41 -7.11
C LEU A 139 -13.05 6.70 -7.65
N SER A 140 -14.20 7.38 -7.71
CA SER A 140 -15.43 6.79 -8.24
C SER A 140 -15.32 6.46 -9.74
N VAL A 141 -14.64 7.32 -10.51
CA VAL A 141 -14.38 7.09 -11.94
C VAL A 141 -13.50 5.86 -12.12
N MET A 142 -12.38 5.77 -11.40
CA MET A 142 -11.47 4.61 -11.51
C MET A 142 -12.14 3.29 -11.12
N LEU A 143 -12.97 3.30 -10.06
CA LEU A 143 -13.70 2.10 -9.64
C LEU A 143 -14.76 1.69 -10.67
N HIS A 144 -15.42 2.66 -11.31
CA HIS A 144 -16.37 2.41 -12.39
C HIS A 144 -15.68 1.79 -13.61
N GLU A 145 -14.55 2.36 -14.04
CA GLU A 145 -13.74 1.85 -15.16
C GLU A 145 -13.24 0.42 -14.89
N ARG A 146 -12.76 0.14 -13.68
CA ARG A 146 -12.41 -1.22 -13.23
C ARG A 146 -13.57 -2.20 -13.40
N ALA A 147 -14.78 -1.80 -13.02
CA ALA A 147 -15.96 -2.66 -13.16
C ALA A 147 -16.30 -2.97 -14.63
N LEU A 148 -16.08 -2.01 -15.54
CA LEU A 148 -16.25 -2.21 -16.98
C LEU A 148 -15.19 -3.16 -17.54
N GLU A 149 -13.92 -3.00 -17.17
CA GLU A 149 -12.85 -3.90 -17.59
C GLU A 149 -13.09 -5.33 -17.07
N LEU A 150 -13.45 -5.50 -15.79
CA LEU A 150 -13.80 -6.82 -15.24
C LEU A 150 -14.96 -7.49 -16.00
N ARG A 151 -16.03 -6.75 -16.31
CA ARG A 151 -17.14 -7.27 -17.14
C ARG A 151 -16.66 -7.70 -18.52
N ARG A 152 -15.80 -6.91 -19.16
CA ARG A 152 -15.22 -7.21 -20.47
C ARG A 152 -14.43 -8.52 -20.45
N TYR A 153 -13.65 -8.80 -19.41
CA TYR A 153 -12.94 -10.08 -19.28
C TYR A 153 -13.90 -11.24 -19.05
N VAL A 154 -14.91 -11.09 -18.19
CA VAL A 154 -15.93 -12.14 -17.97
C VAL A 154 -16.67 -12.47 -19.27
N CYS A 155 -17.08 -11.46 -20.05
CA CYS A 155 -17.76 -11.67 -21.33
C CYS A 155 -16.86 -12.25 -22.44
N ARG A 156 -15.53 -12.23 -22.30
CA ARG A 156 -14.60 -12.85 -23.26
C ARG A 156 -14.31 -14.32 -22.95
N LEU A 157 -14.59 -14.74 -21.73
CA LEU A 157 -14.36 -16.11 -21.24
C LEU A 157 -15.61 -16.99 -21.35
N LEU A 158 -16.76 -16.40 -21.67
CA LEU A 158 -18.04 -17.05 -21.98
C LEU A 158 -18.28 -17.03 -23.48
#